data_AF-A0A2V8IXW3-F1
#
_entry.id   AF-A0A2V8IXW3-F1
#
_cell.length_a   1.000
_cell.length_b   1.000
_cell.length_c   1.000
_cell.angle_alpha   90.00
_cell.angle_beta   90.00
_cell.angle_gamma   90.00
#
_symmetry.space_group_name_H-M   'P 1'
#
loop_
_entity.id
_entity.type
_entity.pdbx_description
1 polymer ?
#
loop_
_entity_poly.entity_id
_entity_poly.type
_entity_poly.pdbx_seq_one_letter_code
_entity_poly.pdbx_strand_id
1 'polypeptide(L)'
;MKRLVKHLTATDAADFVRGVSAPAVRRRIERHLATGCGRCPRAVTLYRQIASTARDEGQWDPPSTVIARAADIFAIPSRRVEPLTHRLLPRLIFDSLRQPLPAGVRASNSVTRRVLYRADDFFIDLRIDREHGVRRVSIVGQVTPRMETRAGTPIDPVSVLLIDRRNVVARPSVNAFGEFHFDYDAHAQMRLRILFGEQTGLDVPLSRLLKPASNHENAGRET
;
A
#
# COMPACT_ATOMS: atom_id res chain seq x y z
N MET A 1 -27.72 -51.19 26.64
CA MET A 1 -26.50 -50.84 25.88
C MET A 1 -26.75 -49.57 25.07
N LYS A 2 -26.22 -48.41 25.49
CA LYS A 2 -26.33 -47.15 24.71
C LYS A 2 -25.39 -47.24 23.50
N ARG A 3 -25.92 -47.32 22.28
CA ARG A 3 -25.10 -47.15 21.07
C ARG A 3 -24.54 -45.72 21.06
N LEU A 4 -23.22 -45.58 21.06
CA LEU A 4 -22.55 -44.29 20.86
C LEU A 4 -22.78 -43.85 19.41
N VAL A 5 -23.77 -42.98 19.18
CA VAL A 5 -24.07 -42.49 17.83
C VAL A 5 -23.11 -41.35 17.50
N LYS A 6 -22.12 -41.61 16.63
CA LYS A 6 -21.21 -40.57 16.13
C LYS A 6 -21.97 -39.68 15.12
N HIS A 7 -22.16 -38.42 15.47
CA HIS A 7 -22.76 -37.41 14.59
C HIS A 7 -21.76 -36.94 13.51
N LEU A 8 -22.29 -36.34 12.44
CA LEU A 8 -21.46 -35.72 11.41
C LEU A 8 -20.71 -34.51 11.97
N THR A 9 -19.46 -34.37 11.54
CA THR A 9 -18.71 -33.12 11.71
C THR A 9 -19.14 -32.09 10.66
N ALA A 10 -18.76 -30.83 10.89
CA ALA A 10 -18.91 -29.76 9.90
C ALA A 10 -18.26 -30.12 8.54
N THR A 11 -17.04 -30.65 8.59
CA THR A 11 -16.29 -31.07 7.40
C THR A 11 -16.98 -32.23 6.68
N ASP A 12 -17.42 -33.26 7.41
CA ASP A 12 -18.16 -34.39 6.81
C ASP A 12 -19.45 -33.92 6.10
N ALA A 13 -20.19 -32.98 6.71
CA ALA A 13 -21.41 -32.44 6.14
C ALA A 13 -21.13 -31.55 4.90
N ALA A 14 -20.11 -30.70 4.96
CA ALA A 14 -19.69 -29.86 3.84
C ALA A 14 -19.23 -30.70 2.64
N ASP A 15 -18.35 -31.68 2.88
CA ASP A 15 -17.81 -32.55 1.82
C ASP A 15 -18.90 -33.42 1.20
N PHE A 16 -19.83 -33.91 2.03
CA PHE A 16 -20.96 -34.72 1.57
C PHE A 16 -21.87 -33.92 0.65
N VAL A 17 -22.21 -32.68 1.02
CA VAL A 17 -23.05 -31.79 0.21
C VAL A 17 -22.35 -31.33 -1.06
N ARG A 18 -21.02 -31.14 -1.02
CA ARG A 18 -20.19 -30.81 -2.19
C ARG A 18 -19.97 -32.01 -3.12
N GLY A 19 -20.32 -33.23 -2.69
CA GLY A 19 -20.11 -34.45 -3.46
C GLY A 19 -18.65 -34.91 -3.53
N VAL A 20 -17.77 -34.39 -2.66
CA VAL A 20 -16.33 -34.69 -2.65
C VAL A 20 -15.94 -35.74 -1.59
N SER A 21 -16.90 -36.19 -0.76
CA SER A 21 -16.65 -37.27 0.19
C SER A 21 -16.34 -38.59 -0.50
N ALA A 22 -15.37 -39.34 0.03
CA ALA A 22 -15.06 -40.69 -0.41
C ALA A 22 -16.32 -41.60 -0.39
N PRO A 23 -16.48 -42.56 -1.33
CA PRO A 23 -17.69 -43.38 -1.45
C PRO A 23 -18.09 -44.13 -0.17
N ALA A 24 -17.12 -44.60 0.62
CA ALA A 24 -17.37 -45.27 1.90
C ALA A 24 -17.94 -44.31 2.96
N VAL A 25 -17.46 -43.07 2.99
CA VAL A 25 -17.93 -42.01 3.90
C VAL A 25 -19.35 -41.58 3.50
N ARG A 26 -19.60 -41.42 2.21
CA ARG A 26 -20.93 -41.09 1.68
C ARG A 26 -21.99 -42.12 2.09
N ARG A 27 -21.74 -43.41 1.85
CA ARG A 27 -22.66 -44.50 2.24
C ARG A 27 -22.91 -44.54 3.76
N ARG A 28 -21.89 -44.25 4.56
CA ARG A 28 -22.03 -44.16 6.03
C ARG A 28 -22.96 -43.02 6.43
N ILE A 29 -22.83 -41.86 5.79
CA ILE A 29 -23.67 -40.68 6.02
C ILE A 29 -25.11 -40.95 5.59
N GLU A 30 -25.32 -41.48 4.38
CA GLU A 30 -26.66 -41.83 3.88
C GLU A 30 -27.38 -42.82 4.80
N ARG A 31 -26.67 -43.86 5.26
CA ARG A 31 -27.20 -44.80 6.26
C ARG A 31 -27.53 -44.10 7.58
N HIS A 32 -26.65 -43.24 8.07
CA HIS A 32 -26.86 -42.51 9.33
C HIS A 32 -28.10 -41.59 9.25
N LEU A 33 -28.31 -40.93 8.12
CA LEU A 33 -29.52 -40.13 7.88
C LEU A 33 -30.77 -41.02 7.80
N ALA A 34 -30.69 -42.16 7.13
CA ALA A 34 -31.79 -43.12 7.03
C ALA A 34 -32.17 -43.76 8.38
N THR A 35 -31.22 -43.91 9.32
CA THR A 35 -31.49 -44.44 10.67
C THR A 35 -32.25 -43.48 11.60
N GLY A 36 -32.62 -42.28 11.14
CA GLY A 36 -33.50 -41.36 11.89
C GLY A 36 -32.79 -40.43 12.88
N CYS A 37 -31.53 -40.06 12.64
CA CYS A 37 -30.87 -39.06 13.48
C CYS A 37 -31.58 -37.70 13.37
N GLY A 38 -32.04 -37.11 14.48
CA GLY A 38 -32.74 -35.81 14.44
C GLY A 38 -31.84 -34.58 14.23
N ARG A 39 -30.53 -34.68 14.53
CA ARG A 39 -29.58 -33.55 14.47
C ARG A 39 -28.91 -33.39 13.10
N CYS A 40 -28.46 -34.49 12.53
CA CYS A 40 -27.65 -34.48 11.31
C CYS A 40 -28.39 -34.00 10.04
N PRO A 41 -29.70 -34.23 9.84
CA PRO A 41 -30.44 -33.66 8.73
C PRO A 41 -30.42 -32.13 8.71
N ARG A 42 -30.52 -31.49 9.90
CA ARG A 42 -30.47 -30.02 10.01
C ARG A 42 -29.11 -29.47 9.57
N ALA A 43 -28.02 -30.14 9.98
CA ALA A 43 -26.67 -29.78 9.55
C ALA A 43 -26.52 -29.93 8.03
N VAL A 44 -26.97 -31.03 7.44
CA VAL A 44 -26.92 -31.25 5.98
C VAL A 44 -27.73 -30.19 5.24
N THR A 45 -28.93 -29.82 5.71
CA THR A 45 -29.75 -28.75 5.11
C THR A 45 -29.03 -27.41 5.13
N LEU A 46 -28.44 -27.02 6.27
CA LEU A 46 -27.66 -25.78 6.38
C LEU A 46 -26.51 -25.76 5.36
N TYR A 47 -25.71 -26.84 5.29
CA TYR A 47 -24.61 -26.91 4.34
C TYR A 47 -25.07 -26.94 2.89
N ARG A 48 -26.26 -27.46 2.57
CA ARG A 48 -26.86 -27.36 1.22
C ARG A 48 -27.18 -25.92 0.84
N GLN A 49 -27.72 -25.12 1.76
CA GLN A 49 -28.01 -23.70 1.54
C GLN A 49 -26.73 -22.89 1.36
N ILE A 50 -25.69 -23.17 2.16
CA ILE A 50 -24.38 -22.55 2.00
C ILE A 50 -23.79 -22.91 0.62
N ALA A 51 -23.84 -24.20 0.26
CA ALA A 51 -23.30 -24.67 -1.02
C ALA A 51 -24.08 -24.15 -2.23
N SER A 52 -25.40 -23.90 -2.14
CA SER A 52 -26.13 -23.24 -3.23
C SER A 52 -25.71 -21.79 -3.37
N THR A 53 -25.69 -21.04 -2.26
CA THR A 53 -25.30 -19.63 -2.25
C THR A 53 -23.89 -19.42 -2.81
N ALA A 54 -22.93 -20.26 -2.41
CA ALA A 54 -21.56 -20.19 -2.91
C ALA A 54 -21.42 -20.57 -4.41
N ARG A 55 -22.32 -21.40 -4.95
CA ARG A 55 -22.34 -21.66 -6.41
C ARG A 55 -22.90 -20.46 -7.17
N ASP A 56 -23.91 -19.82 -6.60
CA ASP A 56 -24.54 -18.63 -7.19
C ASP A 56 -23.63 -17.39 -7.05
N GLU A 57 -22.65 -17.40 -6.13
CA GLU A 57 -21.65 -16.33 -5.98
C GLU A 57 -20.89 -16.06 -7.28
N GLY A 58 -20.58 -17.10 -8.07
CA GLY A 58 -19.93 -16.95 -9.38
C GLY A 58 -20.78 -16.20 -10.41
N GLN A 59 -22.10 -16.07 -10.21
CA GLN A 59 -22.97 -15.25 -11.06
C GLN A 59 -22.78 -13.75 -10.82
N TRP A 60 -22.16 -13.36 -9.71
CA TRP A 60 -21.87 -11.97 -9.35
C TRP A 60 -20.47 -11.54 -9.74
N ASP A 61 -19.67 -12.39 -10.37
CA ASP A 61 -18.36 -12.01 -10.86
C ASP A 61 -18.52 -11.02 -12.02
N PRO A 62 -18.08 -9.75 -11.87
CA PRO A 62 -18.27 -8.77 -12.91
C PRO A 62 -17.46 -9.17 -14.16
N PRO A 63 -17.99 -8.95 -15.37
CA PRO A 63 -17.24 -9.23 -16.59
C PRO A 63 -15.88 -8.52 -16.57
N SER A 64 -14.84 -9.18 -17.07
CA SER A 64 -13.46 -8.65 -17.09
C SER A 64 -13.36 -7.27 -17.75
N THR A 65 -14.24 -6.97 -18.71
CA THR A 65 -14.34 -5.66 -19.37
C THR A 65 -14.80 -4.54 -18.43
N VAL A 66 -15.67 -4.83 -17.46
CA VAL A 66 -16.11 -3.87 -16.43
C VAL A 66 -14.98 -3.59 -15.45
N ILE A 67 -14.24 -4.64 -15.03
CA ILE A 67 -13.06 -4.50 -14.19
C ILE A 67 -11.99 -3.65 -14.91
N ALA A 68 -11.73 -3.94 -16.18
CA ALA A 68 -10.77 -3.18 -16.99
C ALA A 68 -11.18 -1.70 -17.11
N ARG A 69 -12.45 -1.41 -17.42
CA ARG A 69 -12.96 -0.03 -17.45
C ARG A 69 -12.87 0.67 -16.11
N ALA A 70 -13.16 -0.04 -15.01
CA ALA A 70 -13.01 0.53 -13.67
C ALA A 70 -11.54 0.86 -13.37
N ALA A 71 -10.61 0.01 -13.79
CA ALA A 71 -9.17 0.29 -13.68
C ALA A 71 -8.77 1.51 -14.53
N ASP A 72 -9.33 1.66 -15.74
CA ASP A 72 -9.07 2.79 -16.65
C ASP A 72 -9.50 4.14 -16.05
N ILE A 73 -10.54 4.19 -15.21
CA ILE A 73 -10.96 5.42 -14.50
C ILE A 73 -9.82 5.97 -13.63
N PHE A 74 -9.04 5.09 -13.03
CA PHE A 74 -7.90 5.45 -12.17
C PHE A 74 -6.57 5.44 -12.93
N ALA A 75 -6.55 5.00 -14.19
CA ALA A 75 -5.37 5.05 -15.02
C ALA A 75 -5.01 6.51 -15.27
N ILE A 76 -3.88 6.95 -14.72
CA ILE A 76 -3.32 8.26 -15.03
C ILE A 76 -2.87 8.18 -16.50
N PRO A 77 -3.47 8.94 -17.43
CA PRO A 77 -2.98 8.96 -18.80
C PRO A 77 -1.52 9.36 -18.75
N SER A 78 -0.65 8.59 -19.40
CA SER A 78 0.80 8.83 -19.47
C SER A 78 1.08 10.19 -20.09
N ARG A 79 0.97 11.25 -19.28
CA ARG A 79 1.20 12.63 -19.69
C ARG A 79 2.66 12.91 -19.46
N ARG A 80 3.34 13.38 -20.50
CA ARG A 80 4.67 13.95 -20.32
C ARG A 80 4.55 15.15 -19.39
N VAL A 81 5.45 15.23 -18.42
CA VAL A 81 5.54 16.40 -17.57
C VAL A 81 6.14 17.53 -18.37
N GLU A 82 5.49 18.69 -18.34
CA GLU A 82 6.05 19.90 -18.93
C GLU A 82 7.25 20.39 -18.10
N PRO A 83 8.22 21.09 -18.70
CA PRO A 83 9.27 21.78 -17.95
C PRO A 83 8.68 22.79 -16.96
N LEU A 84 9.40 23.05 -15.87
CA LEU A 84 9.04 24.15 -14.97
C LEU A 84 9.52 25.45 -15.59
N THR A 85 8.65 26.45 -15.67
CA THR A 85 9.04 27.80 -16.08
C THR A 85 9.87 28.47 -14.98
N HIS A 86 9.45 28.31 -13.72
CA HIS A 86 10.17 28.82 -12.56
C HIS A 86 10.59 27.66 -11.66
N ARG A 87 11.88 27.34 -11.67
CA ARG A 87 12.42 26.23 -10.87
C ARG A 87 12.97 26.75 -9.54
N LEU A 88 12.33 26.36 -8.45
CA LEU A 88 12.84 26.61 -7.11
C LEU A 88 14.04 25.71 -6.82
N LEU A 89 15.04 26.25 -6.14
CA LEU A 89 16.24 25.52 -5.72
C LEU A 89 16.14 25.17 -4.23
N PRO A 90 15.72 23.95 -3.87
CA PRO A 90 15.54 23.59 -2.47
C PRO A 90 16.89 23.47 -1.76
N ARG A 91 17.02 24.12 -0.61
CA ARG A 91 18.12 23.95 0.34
C ARG A 91 17.74 22.90 1.38
N LEU A 92 18.55 21.85 1.51
CA LEU A 92 18.39 20.85 2.58
C LEU A 92 18.76 21.49 3.93
N ILE A 93 17.82 21.53 4.87
CA ILE A 93 18.03 22.04 6.24
C ILE A 93 18.28 20.88 7.21
N PHE A 94 17.58 19.76 7.02
CA PHE A 94 17.63 18.62 7.92
C PHE A 94 17.70 17.30 7.16
N ASP A 95 18.46 16.34 7.70
CA ASP A 95 18.54 14.97 7.21
C ASP A 95 18.79 14.01 8.38
N SER A 96 17.84 13.10 8.63
CA SER A 96 17.94 12.16 9.75
C SER A 96 19.11 11.19 9.61
N LEU A 97 19.60 10.93 8.38
CA LEU A 97 20.79 10.08 8.19
C LEU A 97 22.07 10.70 8.76
N ARG A 98 22.08 12.01 9.00
CA ARG A 98 23.24 12.72 9.58
C ARG A 98 23.19 12.77 11.11
N GLN A 99 22.17 12.18 11.73
CA GLN A 99 22.05 12.14 13.18
C GLN A 99 22.70 10.88 13.76
N PRO A 100 23.46 10.98 14.85
CA PRO A 100 23.98 9.81 15.54
C PRO A 100 22.82 8.98 16.08
N LEU A 101 22.87 7.67 15.85
CA LEU A 101 21.91 6.73 16.44
C LEU A 101 22.12 6.69 17.96
N PRO A 102 21.05 6.69 18.78
CA PRO A 102 21.16 6.48 20.21
C PRO A 102 21.89 5.16 20.54
N ALA A 103 22.66 5.16 21.62
CA ALA A 103 23.35 3.95 22.07
C ALA A 103 22.34 2.81 22.31
N GLY A 104 22.65 1.61 21.79
CA GLY A 104 21.81 0.42 21.93
C GLY A 104 20.79 0.20 20.80
N VAL A 105 20.68 1.09 19.81
CA VAL A 105 19.85 0.84 18.61
C VAL A 105 20.55 -0.18 17.71
N ARG A 106 19.93 -1.35 17.54
CA ARG A 106 20.36 -2.33 16.53
C ARG A 106 19.96 -1.85 15.14
N ALA A 107 20.78 -2.13 14.13
CA ALA A 107 20.45 -1.79 12.74
C ALA A 107 19.07 -2.35 12.38
N SER A 108 18.15 -1.45 12.04
CA SER A 108 16.81 -1.81 11.55
C SER A 108 16.94 -2.35 10.13
N ASN A 109 16.20 -3.40 9.79
CA ASN A 109 16.11 -3.93 8.42
C ASN A 109 15.24 -3.04 7.49
N SER A 110 15.01 -1.78 7.88
CA SER A 110 14.25 -0.79 7.12
C SER A 110 14.99 0.55 7.10
N VAL A 111 14.91 1.23 5.96
CA VAL A 111 15.40 2.60 5.75
C VAL A 111 14.24 3.54 6.05
N THR A 112 14.32 4.23 7.19
CA THR A 112 13.49 5.40 7.49
C THR A 112 14.37 6.63 7.41
N ARG A 113 14.03 7.56 6.51
CA ARG A 113 14.76 8.81 6.32
C ARG A 113 13.79 9.98 6.33
N ARG A 114 14.06 10.97 7.17
CA ARG A 114 13.35 12.25 7.19
C ARG A 114 14.27 13.34 6.67
N VAL A 115 13.77 14.16 5.76
CA VAL A 115 14.48 15.33 5.22
C VAL A 115 13.58 16.55 5.24
N LEU A 116 14.16 17.71 5.55
CA LEU A 116 13.49 19.00 5.49
C LEU A 116 14.20 19.87 4.46
N TYR A 117 13.46 20.33 3.47
CA TYR A 117 13.92 21.31 2.49
C TYR A 117 13.29 22.67 2.75
N ARG A 118 14.04 23.73 2.42
CA ARG A 118 13.52 25.09 2.23
C ARG A 118 13.59 25.46 0.76
N ALA A 119 12.47 25.86 0.20
CA ALA A 119 12.38 26.40 -1.16
C ALA A 119 11.63 27.73 -1.06
N ASP A 120 12.37 28.83 -1.20
CA ASP A 120 11.86 30.21 -1.05
C ASP A 120 10.99 30.40 0.20
N ASP A 121 9.68 30.54 0.01
CA ASP A 121 8.68 30.78 1.04
C ASP A 121 7.97 29.51 1.50
N PHE A 122 8.55 28.33 1.25
CA PHE A 122 7.99 27.04 1.67
C PHE A 122 9.02 26.15 2.35
N PHE A 123 8.53 25.40 3.34
CA PHE A 123 9.18 24.22 3.90
C PHE A 123 8.54 22.96 3.32
N ILE A 124 9.38 21.96 3.03
CA ILE A 124 8.95 20.65 2.55
C ILE A 124 9.57 19.61 3.44
N ASP A 125 8.74 18.99 4.27
CA ASP A 125 9.12 17.85 5.11
C ASP A 125 8.76 16.56 4.38
N LEU A 126 9.70 15.64 4.26
CA LEU A 126 9.49 14.33 3.67
C LEU A 126 10.00 13.25 4.61
N ARG A 127 9.16 12.26 4.88
CA ARG A 127 9.53 10.99 5.51
C ARG A 127 9.38 9.87 4.49
N ILE A 128 10.46 9.12 4.30
CA ILE A 128 10.55 8.02 3.37
C ILE A 128 10.80 6.75 4.16
N ASP A 129 9.96 5.75 3.97
CA ASP A 129 10.10 4.42 4.56
C ASP A 129 10.27 3.37 3.45
N ARG A 130 11.29 2.51 3.60
CA ARG A 130 11.49 1.36 2.72
C ARG A 130 12.04 0.18 3.51
N GLU A 131 11.37 -0.96 3.43
CA GLU A 131 11.91 -2.21 3.95
C GLU A 131 13.06 -2.75 3.08
N HIS A 132 14.08 -3.34 3.70
CA HIS A 132 15.21 -3.91 2.97
C HIS A 132 14.78 -5.10 2.10
N GLY A 133 15.24 -5.15 0.85
CA GLY A 133 14.85 -6.18 -0.11
C GLY A 133 13.49 -5.94 -0.78
N VAL A 134 12.71 -4.97 -0.31
CA VAL A 134 11.41 -4.61 -0.89
C VAL A 134 11.57 -3.37 -1.77
N ARG A 135 10.95 -3.39 -2.96
CA ARG A 135 10.96 -2.25 -3.89
C ARG A 135 9.96 -1.17 -3.51
N ARG A 136 8.89 -1.56 -2.81
CA ARG A 136 7.84 -0.67 -2.34
C ARG A 136 8.41 0.34 -1.35
N VAL A 137 8.13 1.61 -1.60
CA VAL A 137 8.52 2.75 -0.78
C VAL A 137 7.26 3.50 -0.39
N SER A 138 7.16 3.89 0.88
CA SER A 138 6.14 4.80 1.37
C SER A 138 6.73 6.20 1.54
N ILE A 139 6.02 7.22 1.05
CA ILE A 139 6.36 8.62 1.26
C ILE A 139 5.20 9.30 1.96
N VAL A 140 5.53 9.95 3.07
CA VAL A 140 4.67 10.94 3.73
C VAL A 140 5.36 12.29 3.59
N GLY A 141 4.64 13.31 3.17
CA GLY A 141 5.19 14.65 3.05
C GLY A 141 4.22 15.74 3.44
N GLN A 142 4.76 16.90 3.76
CA GLN A 142 4.01 18.10 4.07
C GLN A 142 4.69 19.32 3.46
N VAL A 143 3.89 20.21 2.88
CA VAL A 143 4.31 21.51 2.37
C VAL A 143 3.71 22.62 3.22
N THR A 144 4.56 23.45 3.82
CA THR A 144 4.14 24.51 4.75
C THR A 144 4.70 25.87 4.31
N PRO A 145 3.89 26.94 4.27
CA PRO A 145 4.39 28.29 4.05
C PRO A 145 5.36 28.71 5.16
N ARG A 146 6.37 29.53 4.81
CA ARG A 146 7.37 30.03 5.75
C ARG A 146 6.85 31.19 6.59
N MET A 147 5.98 32.01 6.03
CA MET A 147 5.27 33.07 6.73
C MET A 147 3.88 32.55 7.08
N GLU A 148 3.42 32.81 8.30
CA GLU A 148 2.03 32.56 8.67
C GLU A 148 1.14 33.33 7.70
N THR A 149 0.47 32.60 6.80
CA THR A 149 -0.70 33.13 6.15
C THR A 149 -1.70 33.43 7.26
N ARG A 150 -2.31 34.62 7.24
CA ARG A 150 -3.35 35.04 8.18
C ARG A 150 -4.28 33.85 8.45
N ALA A 151 -4.45 33.45 9.71
CA ALA A 151 -5.13 32.21 10.08
C ALA A 151 -6.41 31.99 9.25
N GLY A 152 -6.42 30.96 8.40
CA GLY A 152 -7.54 30.63 7.51
C GLY A 152 -7.37 30.97 6.04
N THR A 153 -6.27 31.62 5.59
CA THR A 153 -6.00 31.73 4.14
C THR A 153 -5.48 30.40 3.60
N PRO A 154 -6.17 29.77 2.63
CA PRO A 154 -5.68 28.56 1.98
C PRO A 154 -4.29 28.79 1.39
N ILE A 155 -3.41 27.82 1.52
CA ILE A 155 -2.17 27.78 0.74
C ILE A 155 -2.61 27.73 -0.74
N ASP A 156 -1.93 28.47 -1.61
CA ASP A 156 -2.10 28.29 -3.06
C ASP A 156 -2.05 26.80 -3.40
N PRO A 157 -2.88 26.32 -4.33
CA PRO A 157 -3.03 24.89 -4.57
C PRO A 157 -1.67 24.25 -4.88
N VAL A 158 -1.20 23.44 -3.93
CA VAL A 158 0.02 22.65 -4.07
C VAL A 158 -0.34 21.36 -4.80
N SER A 159 0.40 21.05 -5.87
CA SER A 159 0.26 19.78 -6.57
C SER A 159 1.53 18.95 -6.43
N VAL A 160 1.34 17.66 -6.16
CA VAL A 160 2.43 16.69 -6.05
C VAL A 160 2.33 15.70 -7.21
N LEU A 161 3.46 15.46 -7.88
CA LEU A 161 3.56 14.51 -8.99
C LEU A 161 4.72 13.55 -8.73
N LEU A 162 4.46 12.25 -8.89
CA LEU A 162 5.53 11.26 -9.05
C LEU A 162 5.86 11.14 -10.53
N ILE A 163 7.12 11.35 -10.87
CA ILE A 163 7.59 11.34 -12.26
C ILE A 163 8.66 10.26 -12.41
N ASP A 164 8.50 9.39 -13.41
CA ASP A 164 9.57 8.54 -13.91
C ASP A 164 10.11 9.12 -15.23
N ARG A 165 11.38 9.56 -15.21
CA ARG A 165 12.02 10.32 -16.30
C ARG A 165 11.23 11.59 -16.67
N ARG A 166 10.31 11.46 -17.63
CA ARG A 166 9.46 12.53 -18.17
C ARG A 166 7.97 12.21 -18.07
N ASN A 167 7.57 11.04 -17.58
CA ASN A 167 6.17 10.63 -17.51
C ASN A 167 5.65 10.81 -16.09
N VAL A 168 4.47 11.43 -15.94
CA VAL A 168 3.76 11.44 -14.67
C VAL A 168 3.18 10.05 -14.44
N VAL A 169 3.61 9.40 -13.37
CA VAL A 169 3.18 8.03 -13.02
C VAL A 169 2.24 8.00 -11.80
N ALA A 170 2.25 9.04 -10.96
CA ALA A 170 1.26 9.22 -9.90
C ALA A 170 0.97 10.71 -9.64
N ARG A 171 -0.24 11.00 -9.16
CA ARG A 171 -0.64 12.32 -8.65
C ARG A 171 -1.24 12.16 -7.25
N PRO A 172 -0.40 12.13 -6.19
CA PRO A 172 -0.89 12.02 -4.82
C PRO A 172 -1.87 13.16 -4.49
N SER A 173 -2.94 12.85 -3.77
CA SER A 173 -3.84 13.86 -3.23
C SER A 173 -3.11 14.66 -2.15
N VAL A 174 -3.25 15.98 -2.21
CA VAL A 174 -2.74 16.91 -1.19
C VAL A 174 -3.94 17.48 -0.45
N ASN A 175 -3.92 17.47 0.88
CA ASN A 175 -5.02 18.02 1.68
C ASN A 175 -4.87 19.55 1.87
N ALA A 176 -5.84 20.16 2.56
CA ALA A 176 -5.84 21.61 2.82
C ALA A 176 -4.65 22.11 3.67
N PHE A 177 -3.95 21.21 4.34
CA PHE A 177 -2.77 21.50 5.18
C PHE A 177 -1.45 21.22 4.44
N GLY A 178 -1.50 20.91 3.14
CA GLY A 178 -0.32 20.61 2.33
C GLY A 178 0.26 19.21 2.57
N GLU A 179 -0.44 18.33 3.28
CA GLU A 179 0.00 16.96 3.55
C GLU A 179 -0.38 16.03 2.40
N PHE A 180 0.50 15.08 2.13
CA PHE A 180 0.28 14.04 1.13
C PHE A 180 0.96 12.73 1.55
N HIS A 181 0.38 11.64 1.08
CA HIS A 181 0.92 10.29 1.30
C HIS A 181 0.68 9.44 0.06
N PHE A 182 1.67 8.65 -0.31
CA PHE A 182 1.54 7.64 -1.34
C PHE A 182 2.66 6.61 -1.22
N ASP A 183 2.39 5.45 -1.80
CA ASP A 183 3.38 4.40 -1.97
C ASP A 183 3.68 4.18 -3.45
N TYR A 184 4.91 3.76 -3.74
CA TYR A 184 5.34 3.47 -5.11
C TYR A 184 6.45 2.42 -5.13
N ASP A 185 6.65 1.76 -6.27
CA ASP A 185 7.80 0.87 -6.45
C ASP A 185 9.00 1.68 -6.93
N ALA A 186 10.14 1.55 -6.25
CA ALA A 186 11.33 2.35 -6.56
C ALA A 186 11.96 1.96 -7.90
N HIS A 187 12.25 2.97 -8.74
CA HIS A 187 13.09 2.85 -9.94
C HIS A 187 14.17 3.95 -9.96
N ALA A 188 15.23 3.75 -10.75
CA ALA A 188 16.45 4.57 -10.69
C ALA A 188 16.25 6.06 -11.06
N GLN A 189 15.20 6.42 -11.80
CA GLN A 189 15.01 7.76 -12.38
C GLN A 189 13.73 8.44 -11.90
N MET A 190 13.25 8.07 -10.70
CA MET A 190 12.06 8.67 -10.11
C MET A 190 12.37 9.95 -9.34
N ARG A 191 11.49 10.93 -9.49
CA ARG A 191 11.52 12.21 -8.77
C ARG A 191 10.12 12.60 -8.31
N LEU A 192 10.08 13.27 -7.17
CA LEU A 192 8.91 13.96 -6.69
C LEU A 192 8.95 15.39 -7.22
N ARG A 193 7.90 15.83 -7.90
CA ARG A 193 7.72 17.23 -8.27
C ARG A 193 6.64 17.84 -7.40
N ILE A 194 6.98 18.98 -6.82
CA ILE A 194 6.07 19.80 -6.04
C ILE A 194 5.87 21.09 -6.82
N LEU A 195 4.61 21.40 -7.13
CA LEU A 195 4.19 22.60 -7.85
C LEU A 195 3.50 23.55 -6.89
N PHE A 196 3.81 24.83 -7.03
CA PHE A 196 3.20 25.96 -6.35
C PHE A 196 2.49 26.80 -7.42
N GLY A 197 1.19 26.59 -7.61
CA GLY A 197 0.47 27.07 -8.78
C GLY A 197 0.82 26.31 -10.07
N GLU A 198 0.67 26.94 -11.24
CA GLU A 198 0.76 26.22 -12.51
C GLU A 198 2.18 26.00 -13.05
N GLN A 199 3.11 26.94 -12.79
CA GLN A 199 4.41 26.95 -13.49
C GLN A 199 5.64 27.07 -12.59
N THR A 200 5.44 27.21 -11.28
CA THR A 200 6.51 27.27 -10.28
C THR A 200 6.60 25.94 -9.55
N GLY A 201 7.81 25.42 -9.34
CA GLY A 201 7.97 24.17 -8.62
C GLY A 201 9.40 23.73 -8.42
N LEU A 202 9.57 22.56 -7.82
CA LEU A 202 10.87 21.91 -7.64
C LEU A 202 10.78 20.41 -7.87
N ASP A 203 11.95 19.82 -8.10
CA ASP A 203 12.11 18.39 -8.22
C ASP A 203 13.02 17.87 -7.11
N VAL A 204 12.55 16.84 -6.40
CA VAL A 204 13.33 16.09 -5.43
C VAL A 204 13.66 14.71 -6.01
N PRO A 205 14.93 14.42 -6.34
CA PRO A 205 15.33 13.10 -6.82
C PRO A 205 15.18 12.05 -5.72
N LEU A 206 14.30 11.07 -5.90
CA LEU A 206 13.99 10.07 -4.86
C LEU A 206 15.12 9.04 -4.72
N SER A 207 15.86 8.76 -5.79
CA SER A 207 16.99 7.83 -5.75
C SER A 207 18.10 8.23 -4.78
N ARG A 208 18.26 9.54 -4.51
CA ARG A 208 19.23 10.04 -3.52
C ARG A 208 18.76 9.82 -2.08
N LEU A 209 17.45 9.81 -1.87
CA LEU A 209 16.84 9.63 -0.56
C LEU A 209 16.83 8.17 -0.10
N LEU A 210 16.84 7.24 -1.06
CA LEU A 210 16.84 5.79 -0.83
C LEU A 210 18.24 5.18 -0.61
N LYS A 211 19.31 5.96 -0.71
CA LYS A 211 20.66 5.47 -0.41
C LYS A 211 20.84 5.40 1.10
N PRO A 212 21.31 4.25 1.66
CA PRO A 212 21.72 4.19 3.06
C PRO A 212 22.92 5.12 3.30
N ALA A 213 23.14 5.51 4.56
CA ALA A 213 24.37 6.19 4.93
C ALA A 213 25.56 5.32 4.52
N SER A 214 26.46 5.86 3.70
CA SER A 214 27.69 5.16 3.34
C SER A 214 28.58 5.08 4.58
N ASN A 215 28.81 3.88 5.10
CA ASN A 215 29.91 3.63 6.02
C ASN A 215 31.23 3.81 5.25
N HIS A 216 31.80 5.01 5.32
CA HIS A 216 33.21 5.22 4.99
C HIS A 216 33.92 5.81 6.22
N GLU A 217 35.12 5.29 6.44
CA GLU A 217 36.15 5.66 7.42
C GLU A 217 36.04 5.06 8.83
N ASN A 218 36.42 3.79 8.93
CA ASN A 218 37.50 3.42 9.84
C ASN A 218 38.17 2.10 9.39
N ALA A 219 39.06 2.23 8.41
CA ALA A 219 40.07 1.23 8.11
C ALA A 219 41.37 1.97 7.84
N GLY A 220 42.24 2.04 8.86
CA GLY A 220 43.64 2.40 8.71
C GLY A 220 44.13 3.53 9.60
N ARG A 221 44.62 3.19 10.81
CA ARG A 221 46.05 3.28 11.16
C ARG A 221 46.26 2.83 12.61
N GLU A 222 46.62 1.56 12.76
CA GLU A 222 47.57 1.17 13.79
C GLU A 222 48.97 1.37 13.18
N THR A 223 49.73 2.27 13.80
CA THR A 223 51.20 2.26 13.87
C THR A 223 51.58 2.85 15.21
#